data_AF-A0A7U2AAG2-F1
#
_entry.id   AF-A0A7U2AAG2-F1
#
_cell.length_a   1.000
_cell.length_b   1.000
_cell.length_c   1.000
_cell.angle_alpha   90.00
_cell.angle_beta   90.00
_cell.angle_gamma   90.00
#
_symmetry.space_group_name_H-M   'P 1'
#
loop_
_entity.id
_entity.type
_entity.pdbx_description
1 polymer ?
#
loop_
_entity_poly.entity_id
_entity_poly.type
_entity_poly.pdbx_seq_one_letter_code
_entity_poly.pdbx_strand_id
1 'polypeptide(L)'
;MQLRYDDKQFHTTVIKDVLLWIEHNLDQSLLLDDVANKAGYTKWYFQRLFKKVTGVTLASYIRARRLTKAAVELRLTKKTILEIALKYQFDSQQSFTRRFKYIFKVTPSYYRRNKLWELEAMH
;
A
#
# COMPACT_ATOMS: atom_id res chain seq x y z
N MET A 1 -3.73 5.99 -35.47
CA MET A 1 -4.36 6.42 -34.20
C MET A 1 -4.71 5.22 -33.29
N GLN A 2 -5.13 4.06 -33.83
CA GLN A 2 -5.35 2.79 -33.09
C GLN A 2 -4.19 2.35 -32.17
N LEU A 3 -2.94 2.37 -32.66
CA LEU A 3 -1.76 1.84 -31.94
C LEU A 3 -1.52 2.51 -30.56
N ARG A 4 -1.84 3.81 -30.40
CA ARG A 4 -1.69 4.51 -29.11
C ARG A 4 -2.84 4.23 -28.13
N TYR A 5 -3.99 3.78 -28.63
CA TYR A 5 -5.17 3.46 -27.82
C TYR A 5 -5.03 2.06 -27.21
N ASP A 6 -4.58 1.09 -28.00
CA ASP A 6 -4.29 -0.28 -27.55
C ASP A 6 -3.18 -0.31 -26.49
N ASP A 7 -2.11 0.46 -26.66
CA ASP A 7 -1.04 0.59 -25.65
C ASP A 7 -1.58 1.14 -24.33
N LYS A 8 -2.49 2.12 -24.36
CA LYS A 8 -3.04 2.73 -23.14
C LYS A 8 -4.02 1.78 -22.42
N GLN A 9 -4.82 1.04 -23.18
CA GLN A 9 -5.72 0.01 -22.68
C GLN A 9 -4.93 -1.14 -22.04
N PHE A 10 -3.90 -1.63 -22.73
CA PHE A 10 -3.02 -2.71 -22.28
C PHE A 10 -2.28 -2.34 -20.99
N HIS A 11 -1.67 -1.15 -20.93
CA HIS A 11 -1.01 -0.66 -19.71
C HIS A 11 -1.98 -0.56 -18.52
N THR A 12 -3.24 -0.20 -18.76
CA THR A 12 -4.24 -0.13 -17.70
C THR A 12 -4.59 -1.52 -17.16
N THR A 13 -4.71 -2.52 -18.03
CA THR A 13 -4.95 -3.92 -17.62
C THR A 13 -3.78 -4.48 -16.82
N VAL A 14 -2.54 -4.31 -17.30
CA VAL A 14 -1.35 -4.79 -16.57
C VAL A 14 -1.24 -4.12 -15.19
N ILE A 15 -1.51 -2.81 -15.10
CA ILE A 15 -1.50 -2.12 -13.81
C ILE A 15 -2.58 -2.67 -12.86
N LYS A 16 -3.79 -2.98 -13.37
CA LYS A 16 -4.86 -3.58 -12.54
C LYS A 16 -4.45 -4.95 -11.99
N ASP A 17 -3.90 -5.82 -12.83
CA ASP A 17 -3.47 -7.16 -12.41
C ASP A 17 -2.36 -7.09 -11.36
N VAL A 18 -1.40 -6.19 -11.56
CA VAL A 18 -0.33 -5.98 -10.59
C VAL A 18 -0.85 -5.37 -9.29
N LEU A 19 -1.81 -4.43 -9.35
CA LEU A 19 -2.45 -3.88 -8.15
C LEU A 19 -3.15 -4.99 -7.35
N LEU A 20 -3.92 -5.85 -8.03
CA LEU A 20 -4.57 -6.99 -7.39
C LEU A 20 -3.53 -7.91 -6.75
N TRP A 21 -2.45 -8.24 -7.44
CA TRP A 21 -1.39 -9.07 -6.88
C TRP A 21 -0.74 -8.42 -5.65
N ILE A 22 -0.44 -7.12 -5.70
CA ILE A 22 0.07 -6.38 -4.55
C ILE A 22 -0.88 -6.48 -3.36
N GLU A 23 -2.19 -6.27 -3.56
CA GLU A 23 -3.19 -6.32 -2.49
C GLU A 23 -3.24 -7.65 -1.74
N HIS A 24 -3.02 -8.76 -2.45
CA HIS A 24 -2.97 -10.10 -1.88
C HIS A 24 -1.67 -10.41 -1.14
N ASN A 25 -0.62 -9.60 -1.33
CA ASN A 25 0.72 -9.87 -0.80
C ASN A 25 1.25 -8.75 0.14
N LEU A 26 0.39 -7.84 0.60
CA LEU A 26 0.80 -6.68 1.42
C LEU A 26 1.45 -7.04 2.76
N ASP A 27 1.12 -8.19 3.32
CA ASP A 27 1.66 -8.73 4.58
C ASP A 27 2.96 -9.54 4.38
N GLN A 28 3.37 -9.75 3.13
CA GLN A 28 4.63 -10.41 2.79
C GLN A 28 5.72 -9.36 2.45
N SER A 29 6.98 -9.80 2.51
CA SER A 29 8.10 -9.01 2.00
C SER A 29 8.01 -8.92 0.47
N LEU A 30 7.29 -7.92 -0.01
CA LEU A 30 7.22 -7.59 -1.44
C LEU A 30 8.55 -6.95 -1.87
N LEU A 31 9.38 -7.69 -2.61
CA LEU A 31 10.47 -7.06 -3.34
C LEU A 31 9.87 -6.38 -4.57
N LEU A 32 10.30 -5.14 -4.82
CA LEU A 32 9.89 -4.38 -6.00
C LEU A 32 10.27 -5.08 -7.31
N ASP A 33 11.27 -5.94 -7.25
CA ASP A 33 11.73 -6.77 -8.37
C ASP A 33 10.72 -7.89 -8.68
N ASP A 34 10.06 -8.48 -7.68
CA ASP A 34 8.99 -9.48 -7.89
C ASP A 34 7.79 -8.87 -8.62
N VAL A 35 7.41 -7.65 -8.21
CA VAL A 35 6.31 -6.89 -8.82
C VAL A 35 6.61 -6.63 -10.30
N ALA A 36 7.84 -6.22 -10.62
CA ALA A 36 8.25 -5.87 -11.97
C ALA A 36 8.37 -7.11 -12.87
N ASN A 37 8.97 -8.18 -12.36
CA ASN A 37 9.07 -9.47 -13.04
C ASN A 37 7.69 -10.04 -13.36
N LYS A 38 6.73 -9.96 -12.42
CA LYS A 38 5.34 -10.37 -12.65
C LYS A 38 4.65 -9.56 -13.76
N ALA A 39 5.02 -8.29 -13.90
CA ALA A 39 4.48 -7.40 -14.93
C ALA A 39 5.15 -7.56 -16.30
N GLY A 40 6.21 -8.36 -16.42
CA GLY A 40 6.99 -8.49 -17.66
C GLY A 40 7.85 -7.26 -17.99
N TYR A 41 8.13 -6.42 -16.99
CA TYR A 41 8.88 -5.17 -17.17
C TYR A 41 10.08 -5.10 -16.25
N THR A 42 11.08 -4.31 -16.63
CA THR A 42 12.12 -3.92 -15.68
C THR A 42 11.52 -3.05 -14.57
N LYS A 43 12.07 -3.14 -13.36
CA LYS A 43 11.65 -2.33 -12.20
C LYS A 43 11.56 -0.84 -12.49
N TRP A 44 12.56 -0.30 -13.18
CA TRP A 44 12.61 1.10 -13.56
C TRP A 44 11.49 1.52 -14.52
N TYR A 45 11.18 0.67 -15.50
CA TYR A 45 10.07 0.95 -16.42
C TYR A 45 8.73 0.86 -15.69
N PHE A 46 8.53 -0.22 -14.91
CA PHE A 46 7.28 -0.46 -14.20
C PHE A 46 6.96 0.66 -13.20
N GLN A 47 7.95 1.12 -12.42
CA GLN A 47 7.75 2.23 -11.49
C GLN A 47 7.33 3.54 -12.20
N ARG A 48 7.93 3.83 -13.37
CA ARG A 48 7.56 4.99 -14.19
C ARG A 48 6.14 4.85 -14.75
N LEU A 49 5.81 3.68 -15.30
CA LEU A 49 4.49 3.39 -15.82
C LEU A 49 3.42 3.49 -14.71
N PHE A 50 3.67 2.87 -13.57
CA PHE A 50 2.79 2.91 -12.41
C PHE A 50 2.52 4.34 -11.95
N LYS A 51 3.57 5.17 -11.82
CA LYS A 51 3.41 6.58 -11.44
C LYS A 51 2.66 7.37 -12.51
N LYS A 52 2.92 7.12 -13.79
CA LYS A 52 2.21 7.77 -14.91
C LYS A 52 0.72 7.44 -14.92
N VAL A 53 0.34 6.21 -14.55
CA VAL A 53 -1.05 5.74 -14.57
C VAL A 53 -1.80 6.11 -13.28
N THR A 54 -1.16 5.96 -12.11
CA THR A 54 -1.81 6.11 -10.79
C THR A 54 -1.56 7.47 -10.11
N GLY A 55 -0.62 8.27 -10.62
CA GLY A 55 -0.19 9.53 -10.00
C GLY A 55 0.73 9.38 -8.78
N VAL A 56 0.89 8.17 -8.23
CA VAL A 56 1.69 7.92 -7.03
C VAL A 56 2.81 6.91 -7.30
N THR A 57 3.87 6.93 -6.49
CA THR A 57 4.92 5.92 -6.62
C THR A 57 4.41 4.58 -6.09
N LEU A 58 4.91 3.48 -6.69
CA LEU A 58 4.61 2.12 -6.24
C LEU A 58 4.91 1.91 -4.75
N ALA A 59 6.07 2.40 -4.28
CA ALA A 59 6.47 2.28 -2.88
C ALA A 59 5.56 3.08 -1.92
N SER A 60 5.09 4.26 -2.34
CA SER A 60 4.11 5.04 -1.56
C SER A 60 2.77 4.32 -1.51
N TYR A 61 2.32 3.76 -2.63
CA TYR A 61 1.08 2.97 -2.71
C TYR A 61 1.11 1.77 -1.75
N ILE A 62 2.12 0.89 -1.88
CA ILE A 62 2.27 -0.30 -1.04
C ILE A 62 2.27 0.08 0.45
N ARG A 63 3.04 1.12 0.81
CA ARG A 63 3.15 1.57 2.21
C ARG A 63 1.82 2.12 2.74
N ALA A 64 1.06 2.87 1.94
CA ALA A 64 -0.25 3.38 2.32
C ALA A 64 -1.28 2.25 2.51
N ARG A 65 -1.28 1.26 1.60
CA ARG A 65 -2.17 0.10 1.68
C ARG A 65 -1.85 -0.80 2.87
N ARG A 66 -0.57 -1.07 3.14
CA ARG A 66 -0.10 -1.74 4.37
C ARG A 66 -0.63 -1.05 5.62
N LEU A 67 -0.50 0.27 5.70
CA LEU A 67 -0.96 1.07 6.83
C LEU A 67 -2.50 1.01 6.98
N THR A 68 -3.23 0.98 5.88
CA THR A 68 -4.70 0.84 5.88
C THR A 68 -5.14 -0.54 6.40
N LYS A 69 -4.52 -1.63 5.94
CA LYS A 69 -4.77 -2.97 6.48
C LYS A 69 -4.39 -3.07 7.97
N ALA A 70 -3.29 -2.44 8.37
CA ALA A 70 -2.91 -2.34 9.77
C ALA A 70 -3.97 -1.61 10.61
N ALA A 71 -4.55 -0.52 10.10
CA ALA A 71 -5.65 0.19 10.77
C ALA A 71 -6.86 -0.72 11.00
N VAL A 72 -7.24 -1.51 9.98
CA VAL A 72 -8.31 -2.51 10.11
C VAL A 72 -7.97 -3.55 11.20
N GLU A 73 -6.76 -4.10 11.20
CA GLU A 73 -6.37 -5.12 12.18
C GLU A 73 -6.24 -4.55 13.61
N LEU A 74 -5.84 -3.28 13.75
CA LEU A 74 -5.84 -2.56 15.04
C LEU A 74 -7.25 -2.49 15.66
N ARG A 75 -8.29 -2.43 14.83
CA ARG A 75 -9.70 -2.36 15.22
C ARG A 75 -10.29 -3.72 15.54
N LEU A 76 -9.99 -4.70 14.69
CA LEU A 76 -10.67 -6.00 14.72
C LEU A 76 -9.99 -7.04 15.59
N THR A 77 -8.77 -6.79 16.07
CA THR A 77 -7.99 -7.77 16.83
C THR A 77 -7.38 -7.21 18.11
N LYS A 78 -6.99 -8.11 19.02
CA LYS A 78 -6.28 -7.78 20.26
C LYS A 78 -4.74 -7.83 20.11
N LYS A 79 -4.21 -8.08 18.91
CA LYS A 79 -2.76 -8.13 18.66
C LYS A 79 -2.09 -6.83 19.12
N THR A 80 -0.86 -6.90 19.58
CA THR A 80 -0.09 -5.72 19.96
C THR A 80 0.19 -4.84 18.74
N ILE A 81 0.47 -3.57 18.98
CA ILE A 81 0.83 -2.62 17.91
C ILE A 81 2.13 -3.08 17.22
N LEU A 82 3.08 -3.64 17.98
CA LEU A 82 4.31 -4.21 17.45
C LEU A 82 4.05 -5.38 16.50
N GLU A 83 3.24 -6.37 16.90
CA GLU A 83 2.90 -7.51 16.03
C GLU A 83 2.28 -7.06 14.71
N ILE A 84 1.35 -6.09 14.76
CA ILE A 84 0.72 -5.53 13.56
C ILE A 84 1.74 -4.76 12.71
N ALA A 85 2.61 -3.97 13.34
CA ALA A 85 3.67 -3.25 12.64
C ALA A 85 4.60 -4.20 11.87
N LEU A 86 5.08 -5.25 12.53
CA LEU A 86 5.97 -6.25 11.93
C LEU A 86 5.26 -7.03 10.82
N LYS A 87 4.01 -7.45 11.04
CA LYS A 87 3.20 -8.13 10.01
C LYS A 87 3.08 -7.31 8.73
N TYR A 88 2.91 -5.99 8.86
CA TYR A 88 2.83 -5.08 7.72
C TYR A 88 4.18 -4.45 7.35
N GLN A 89 5.29 -5.14 7.65
CA GLN A 89 6.64 -4.85 7.15
C GLN A 89 7.16 -3.46 7.56
N PHE A 90 6.84 -3.02 8.78
CA PHE A 90 7.51 -1.90 9.41
C PHE A 90 8.64 -2.41 10.30
N ASP A 91 9.81 -1.77 10.23
CA ASP A 91 11.01 -2.21 10.97
C ASP A 91 10.85 -2.09 12.49
N SER A 92 9.91 -1.26 12.97
CA SER A 92 9.67 -1.04 14.38
C SER A 92 8.29 -0.46 14.67
N GLN A 93 7.82 -0.58 15.92
CA GLN A 93 6.60 0.07 16.38
C GLN A 93 6.70 1.61 16.28
N GLN A 94 7.88 2.18 16.45
CA GLN A 94 8.13 3.62 16.38
C GLN A 94 7.96 4.15 14.94
N SER A 95 8.55 3.45 13.95
CA SER A 95 8.41 3.84 12.54
C SER A 95 6.96 3.70 12.06
N PHE A 96 6.27 2.63 12.48
CA PHE A 96 4.84 2.45 12.27
C PHE A 96 4.03 3.58 12.88
N THR A 97 4.23 3.88 14.17
CA THR A 97 3.46 4.91 14.89
C THR A 97 3.62 6.29 14.26
N ARG A 98 4.84 6.67 13.90
CA ARG A 98 5.11 7.94 13.22
C ARG A 98 4.37 8.04 11.89
N ARG A 99 4.41 6.97 11.08
CA ARG A 99 3.75 6.94 9.78
C ARG A 99 2.22 6.88 9.91
N PHE A 100 1.71 6.11 10.87
CA PHE A 100 0.29 6.02 11.20
C PHE A 100 -0.26 7.39 11.57
N LYS A 101 0.38 8.10 12.50
CA LYS A 101 -0.01 9.46 12.90
C LYS A 101 0.08 10.46 11.75
N TYR A 102 1.05 10.32 10.86
CA TYR A 102 1.16 11.21 9.70
C TYR A 102 -0.07 11.10 8.76
N ILE A 103 -0.54 9.87 8.51
CA ILE A 103 -1.66 9.57 7.60
C ILE A 103 -3.02 9.75 8.30
N PHE A 104 -3.23 9.10 9.44
CA PHE A 104 -4.51 9.07 10.16
C PHE A 104 -4.68 10.19 11.18
N LYS A 105 -3.68 11.07 11.35
CA LYS A 105 -3.64 12.20 12.31
C LYS A 105 -3.73 11.82 13.80
N VAL A 106 -3.95 10.54 14.12
CA VAL A 106 -3.99 10.00 15.48
C VAL A 106 -2.97 8.88 15.69
N THR A 107 -2.67 8.52 16.94
CA THR A 107 -1.77 7.39 17.23
C THR A 107 -2.49 6.04 17.06
N PRO A 108 -1.77 4.92 16.79
CA PRO A 108 -2.38 3.60 16.71
C PRO A 108 -3.17 3.20 17.97
N SER A 109 -2.64 3.53 19.14
CA SER A 109 -3.29 3.26 20.43
C SER A 109 -4.58 4.06 20.61
N TYR A 110 -4.57 5.34 20.23
CA TYR A 110 -5.76 6.17 20.27
C TYR A 110 -6.79 5.65 19.28
N TYR A 111 -6.36 5.40 18.03
CA TYR A 111 -7.19 4.84 16.98
C TYR A 111 -7.91 3.60 17.51
N ARG A 112 -7.19 2.57 17.97
CA ARG A 112 -7.78 1.32 18.51
C ARG A 112 -8.90 1.51 19.53
N ARG A 113 -8.78 2.47 20.45
CA ARG A 113 -9.73 2.65 21.56
C ARG A 113 -11.01 3.38 21.17
N ASN A 114 -11.00 4.12 20.07
CA ASN A 114 -12.16 4.89 19.63
C ASN A 114 -13.25 3.95 19.06
N LYS A 115 -14.52 4.35 18.96
CA LYS A 115 -15.57 3.52 18.34
C LYS A 115 -15.76 3.83 16.86
N LEU A 116 -15.39 5.04 16.44
CA LEU A 116 -15.55 5.50 15.07
C LEU A 116 -14.27 5.26 14.26
N TRP A 117 -14.45 4.87 13.01
CA TRP A 117 -13.39 4.92 12.03
C TRP A 117 -13.26 6.39 11.63
N GLU A 118 -12.46 7.16 12.35
CA GLU A 118 -12.17 8.57 12.02
C GLU A 118 -11.39 8.62 10.69
N LEU A 119 -12.12 8.50 9.58
CA LEU A 119 -11.62 8.58 8.21
C LEU A 119 -11.71 10.02 7.67
N GLU A 120 -12.37 10.93 8.39
CA GLU A 120 -12.52 12.35 8.02
C GLU A 120 -11.19 13.10 7.93
N ALA A 121 -10.13 12.55 8.55
CA ALA A 121 -8.79 13.13 8.52
C ALA A 121 -8.00 12.88 7.20
N MET A 122 -8.64 12.27 6.18
CA MET A 122 -8.07 11.95 4.87
C MET A 122 -8.45 12.93 3.74
N HIS A 123 -8.85 14.17 4.07
CA HIS A 123 -9.01 15.28 3.11
C HIS A 123 -7.75 16.14 3.03
#